data_AF-A0A8E2WEC1-F1
#
_entry.id   AF-A0A8E2WEC1-F1
#
_cell.length_a   1.000
_cell.length_b   1.000
_cell.length_c   1.000
_cell.angle_alpha   90.00
_cell.angle_beta   90.00
_cell.angle_gamma   90.00
#
_symmetry.space_group_name_H-M   'P 1'
#
loop_
_entity.id
_entity.type
_entity.pdbx_description
1 polymer ?
#
loop_
_entity_poly.entity_id
_entity_poly.type
_entity_poly.pdbx_seq_one_letter_code
_entity_poly.pdbx_strand_id
1 'polypeptide(L)'
;MTLAKKLVLLLMAAGMLLAVFLESVPAQSEEMKHDMGAMATDATSPSTEGYKAAMDKMHADMMASEYTGNADVDFVKGMIPHHQGAIDMAKVELANGKDPEIRKLAEGVIAAQEAEIKQMQDWLAAHPVK
;
A
#
# COMPACT_ATOMS: atom_id res chain seq x y z
N MET A 1 -39.32 5.47 -38.21
CA MET A 1 -39.50 4.61 -39.40
C MET A 1 -38.52 5.04 -40.46
N THR A 2 -37.39 4.35 -40.58
CA THR A 2 -36.46 4.41 -41.72
C THR A 2 -35.94 2.98 -41.89
N LEU A 3 -36.68 2.15 -42.61
CA LEU A 3 -36.49 1.86 -44.03
C LEU A 3 -35.10 1.29 -44.38
N ALA A 4 -34.76 0.15 -43.79
CA ALA A 4 -33.78 -0.78 -44.35
C ALA A 4 -34.10 -2.22 -43.89
N LYS A 5 -35.18 -2.77 -44.45
CA LYS A 5 -35.45 -4.21 -44.44
C LYS A 5 -35.65 -4.65 -45.88
N LYS A 6 -35.12 -5.83 -46.17
CA LYS A 6 -35.39 -6.73 -47.31
C LYS A 6 -34.34 -6.73 -48.42
N LEU A 7 -33.39 -7.64 -48.26
CA LEU A 7 -32.84 -8.54 -49.28
C LEU A 7 -32.07 -9.58 -48.43
N VAL A 8 -32.26 -10.89 -48.44
CA VAL A 8 -32.88 -11.83 -49.37
C VAL A 8 -33.38 -13.00 -48.52
N LEU A 9 -34.57 -13.52 -48.85
CA LEU A 9 -35.08 -14.78 -48.33
C LEU A 9 -34.46 -15.96 -49.09
N LEU A 10 -34.33 -17.06 -48.32
CA LEU A 10 -34.56 -18.46 -48.70
C LEU A 10 -33.46 -19.27 -49.40
N LEU A 11 -33.40 -20.52 -48.93
CA LEU A 11 -33.03 -21.81 -49.53
C LEU A 11 -32.02 -22.51 -48.61
N MET A 12 -32.19 -23.73 -48.08
CA MET A 12 -33.18 -24.80 -48.17
C MET A 12 -33.05 -25.66 -46.90
N ALA A 13 -34.13 -26.29 -46.47
CA ALA A 13 -34.11 -27.33 -45.46
C ALA A 13 -33.72 -28.68 -46.09
N ALA A 14 -32.75 -29.38 -45.49
CA ALA A 14 -32.54 -30.84 -45.49
C ALA A 14 -31.21 -31.10 -44.77
N GLY A 15 -31.03 -31.94 -43.76
CA GLY A 15 -31.90 -32.82 -43.00
C GLY A 15 -31.00 -33.54 -41.97
N MET A 16 -31.64 -34.13 -40.97
CA MET A 16 -31.19 -35.32 -40.26
C MET A 16 -30.01 -35.21 -39.25
N LEU A 17 -30.41 -35.34 -37.97
CA LEU A 17 -29.80 -36.14 -36.90
C LEU A 17 -28.37 -35.83 -36.38
N LEU A 18 -28.36 -35.61 -35.05
CA LEU A 18 -27.41 -36.14 -34.07
C LEU A 18 -26.04 -35.43 -33.95
N ALA A 19 -25.91 -34.58 -32.92
CA ALA A 19 -24.96 -34.79 -31.82
C ALA A 19 -25.12 -33.67 -30.79
N VAL A 20 -25.47 -34.05 -29.56
CA VAL A 20 -25.31 -33.20 -28.38
C VAL A 20 -23.81 -33.15 -28.11
N PHE A 21 -23.14 -32.06 -28.48
CA PHE A 21 -21.83 -31.73 -27.94
C PHE A 21 -22.02 -30.67 -26.87
N LEU A 22 -21.92 -31.12 -25.62
CA LEU A 22 -21.80 -30.29 -24.45
C LEU A 22 -20.38 -29.71 -24.47
N GLU A 23 -20.17 -28.61 -25.20
CA GLU A 23 -18.91 -27.88 -25.14
C GLU A 23 -18.89 -27.08 -23.83
N SER A 24 -18.14 -27.62 -22.87
CA SER A 24 -17.72 -26.91 -21.68
C SER A 24 -17.00 -25.64 -22.08
N VAL A 25 -17.65 -24.48 -21.92
CA VAL A 25 -16.97 -23.18 -21.92
C VAL A 25 -15.95 -23.23 -20.78
N PRO A 26 -14.63 -23.16 -21.05
CA PRO A 26 -13.71 -22.94 -19.96
C PRO A 26 -13.94 -21.51 -19.48
N ALA A 27 -14.34 -21.38 -18.21
CA ALA A 27 -14.29 -20.10 -17.53
C ALA A 27 -12.83 -19.64 -17.55
N GLN A 28 -12.48 -18.72 -18.46
CA GLN A 28 -11.25 -17.96 -18.33
C GLN A 28 -11.40 -17.11 -17.07
N SER A 29 -10.93 -17.61 -15.95
CA SER A 29 -10.45 -16.75 -14.89
C SER A 29 -9.23 -16.03 -15.46
N GLU A 30 -9.46 -14.87 -16.07
CA GLU A 30 -8.42 -13.87 -16.27
C GLU A 30 -7.95 -13.51 -14.87
N GLU A 31 -6.88 -14.18 -14.44
CA GLU A 31 -6.12 -13.88 -13.26
C GLU A 31 -5.56 -12.47 -13.47
N MET A 32 -6.32 -11.47 -13.02
CA MET A 32 -5.90 -10.07 -12.98
C MET A 32 -4.74 -10.01 -11.98
N LYS A 33 -3.54 -10.33 -12.48
CA LYS A 33 -2.28 -9.97 -11.87
C LYS A 33 -2.33 -8.46 -11.77
N HIS A 34 -2.58 -7.95 -10.57
CA HIS A 34 -2.36 -6.56 -10.25
C HIS A 34 -0.85 -6.31 -10.37
N ASP A 35 -0.40 -6.12 -11.61
CA ASP A 35 0.88 -5.53 -11.91
C ASP A 35 0.82 -4.08 -11.43
N MET A 36 1.15 -3.86 -10.17
CA MET A 36 1.40 -2.52 -9.61
C MET A 36 2.79 -2.02 -10.07
N GLY A 37 3.14 -2.31 -11.32
CA GLY A 37 4.35 -1.90 -11.98
C GLY A 37 4.20 -0.49 -12.53
N ALA A 38 4.87 0.45 -11.87
CA ALA A 38 5.31 1.74 -12.41
C ALA A 38 4.25 2.78 -12.81
N MET A 39 3.90 3.64 -11.85
CA MET A 39 3.60 5.07 -12.12
C MET A 39 4.25 5.99 -11.06
N ALA A 40 5.42 5.62 -10.53
CA ALA A 40 6.27 6.61 -9.86
C ALA A 40 7.17 7.20 -10.95
N THR A 41 6.94 8.46 -11.34
CA THR A 41 8.02 9.23 -11.96
C THR A 41 9.12 9.29 -10.91
N ASP A 42 10.19 8.53 -11.09
CA ASP A 42 11.35 8.55 -10.20
C ASP A 42 12.02 9.93 -10.30
N ALA A 43 11.52 10.87 -9.51
CA ALA A 43 12.29 12.04 -9.16
C ALA A 43 13.47 11.52 -8.32
N THR A 44 14.63 11.37 -8.96
CA THR A 44 15.89 10.99 -8.30
C THR A 44 16.46 12.23 -7.63
N SER A 45 15.96 12.56 -6.45
CA SER A 45 16.52 13.63 -5.61
C SER A 45 17.03 13.05 -4.29
N PRO A 46 18.04 13.67 -3.65
CA PRO A 46 18.51 13.24 -2.34
C PRO A 46 17.39 13.16 -1.29
N SER A 47 16.40 14.06 -1.34
CA SER A 47 15.25 14.00 -0.44
C SER A 47 14.33 12.82 -0.76
N THR A 48 14.05 12.53 -2.04
CA THR A 48 13.26 11.36 -2.44
C THR A 48 13.90 10.06 -1.96
N GLU A 49 15.21 9.91 -2.13
CA GLU A 49 15.95 8.75 -1.62
C GLU A 49 15.90 8.67 -0.08
N GLY A 50 16.07 9.82 0.59
CA GLY A 50 15.94 9.90 2.06
C GLY A 50 14.57 9.47 2.58
N TYR A 51 13.48 9.93 1.95
CA TYR A 51 12.13 9.52 2.33
C TYR A 51 11.89 8.03 2.08
N LYS A 52 12.33 7.50 0.93
CA LYS A 52 12.24 6.06 0.64
C LYS A 52 12.99 5.25 1.70
N ALA A 53 14.22 5.63 2.03
CA ALA A 53 15.02 4.96 3.05
C ALA A 53 14.38 5.00 4.45
N ALA A 54 13.80 6.14 4.85
CA ALA A 54 13.10 6.26 6.12
C ALA A 54 11.85 5.34 6.18
N MET A 55 11.08 5.28 5.09
CA MET A 55 9.90 4.41 4.99
C MET A 55 10.28 2.93 4.97
N ASP A 56 11.32 2.56 4.23
CA ASP A 56 11.83 1.19 4.16
C ASP A 56 12.32 0.72 5.54
N LYS A 57 13.08 1.57 6.24
CA LYS A 57 13.54 1.28 7.60
C LYS A 57 12.36 1.12 8.57
N MET A 58 11.40 2.05 8.54
CA MET A 58 10.19 1.96 9.37
C MET A 58 9.45 0.65 9.13
N HIS A 59 9.25 0.27 7.86
CA HIS A 59 8.58 -0.97 7.50
C HIS A 59 9.35 -2.19 8.02
N ALA A 60 10.67 -2.24 7.81
CA ALA A 60 11.51 -3.33 8.30
C ALA A 60 11.44 -3.47 9.83
N ASP A 61 11.54 -2.37 10.57
CA ASP A 61 11.50 -2.37 12.04
C ASP A 61 10.12 -2.77 12.59
N MET A 62 9.04 -2.35 11.92
CA MET A 62 7.67 -2.78 12.26
C MET A 62 7.48 -4.29 12.02
N MET A 63 8.00 -4.82 10.91
CA MET A 63 7.90 -6.25 10.58
C MET A 63 8.78 -7.13 11.45
N ALA A 64 9.84 -6.58 12.03
CA ALA A 64 10.68 -7.29 12.99
C ALA A 64 10.02 -7.47 14.37
N SER A 65 8.92 -6.77 14.65
CA SER A 65 8.21 -6.87 15.94
C SER A 65 7.21 -8.03 15.92
N GLU A 66 7.42 -9.03 16.77
CA GLU A 66 6.47 -10.13 16.94
C GLU A 66 5.21 -9.69 17.69
N TYR A 67 4.04 -10.05 17.15
CA TYR A 67 2.76 -9.87 17.83
C TYR A 67 2.64 -10.81 19.02
N THR A 68 2.30 -10.23 20.17
CA THR A 68 2.11 -10.96 21.44
C THR A 68 0.66 -11.38 21.64
N GLY A 69 -0.27 -10.80 20.89
CA GLY A 69 -1.72 -10.97 21.08
C GLY A 69 -2.29 -10.06 22.19
N ASN A 70 -1.44 -9.31 22.89
CA ASN A 70 -1.87 -8.23 23.77
C ASN A 70 -1.93 -6.94 22.95
N ALA A 71 -3.14 -6.40 22.79
CA ALA A 71 -3.37 -5.21 21.96
C ALA A 71 -2.56 -3.98 22.40
N ASP A 72 -2.42 -3.75 23.71
CA ASP A 72 -1.69 -2.58 24.24
C ASP A 72 -0.19 -2.71 23.96
N VAL A 73 0.37 -3.90 24.21
CA VAL A 73 1.78 -4.20 23.93
C VAL A 73 2.07 -4.10 22.44
N ASP A 74 1.22 -4.70 21.62
CA ASP A 74 1.40 -4.76 20.18
C ASP A 74 1.26 -3.36 19.54
N PHE A 75 0.33 -2.54 20.06
CA PHE A 75 0.21 -1.14 19.67
C PHE A 75 1.49 -0.36 19.99
N VAL A 76 1.97 -0.44 21.24
CA VAL A 76 3.15 0.32 21.67
C VAL A 76 4.41 -0.14 20.93
N LYS A 77 4.61 -1.46 20.78
CA LYS A 77 5.73 -2.02 20.02
C LYS A 77 5.70 -1.60 18.56
N GLY A 78 4.52 -1.54 17.92
CA GLY A 78 4.38 -1.09 16.54
C GLY A 78 4.51 0.42 16.37
N MET A 79 4.07 1.21 17.35
CA MET A 79 4.09 2.67 17.26
C MET A 79 5.47 3.27 17.48
N ILE A 80 6.35 2.64 18.27
CA ILE A 80 7.74 3.11 18.43
C ILE A 80 8.47 3.23 17.07
N PRO A 81 8.59 2.17 16.24
CA PRO A 81 9.25 2.26 14.94
C PRO A 81 8.48 3.13 13.94
N HIS A 82 7.13 3.14 13.99
CA HIS A 82 6.34 4.07 13.18
C HIS A 82 6.69 5.54 13.48
N HIS A 83 6.81 5.89 14.76
CA HIS A 83 7.15 7.24 15.16
C HIS A 83 8.60 7.58 14.80
N GLN A 84 9.51 6.60 14.93
CA GLN A 84 10.90 6.77 14.48
C GLN A 84 10.97 7.06 12.97
N GLY A 85 10.14 6.39 12.15
CA GLY A 85 10.03 6.67 10.72
C GLY A 85 9.62 8.11 10.43
N ALA A 86 8.62 8.63 11.15
CA ALA A 86 8.19 10.01 11.01
C ALA A 86 9.28 11.03 11.42
N ILE A 87 10.04 10.74 12.48
CA ILE A 87 11.21 11.54 12.88
C ILE A 87 12.26 11.55 11.78
N ASP A 88 12.55 10.40 11.19
CA ASP A 88 13.57 10.27 10.14
C ASP A 88 13.14 11.01 8.87
N MET A 89 11.86 10.96 8.50
CA MET A 89 11.30 11.79 7.41
C MET A 89 11.35 13.29 7.72
N ALA A 90 11.04 13.68 8.95
CA ALA A 90 11.14 15.09 9.37
C ALA A 90 12.58 15.59 9.28
N LYS A 91 13.58 14.76 9.60
CA LYS A 91 15.00 15.10 9.39
C LYS A 91 15.36 15.27 7.91
N VAL A 92 14.78 14.47 7.01
CA VAL A 92 14.96 14.66 5.55
C VAL A 92 14.39 16.02 5.12
N GLU A 93 13.22 16.41 5.63
CA GLU A 93 12.66 17.75 5.37
C GLU A 93 13.56 18.86 5.90
N LEU A 94 14.08 18.75 7.13
CA LEU A 94 14.99 19.76 7.68
C LEU A 94 16.32 19.87 6.94
N ALA A 95 16.77 18.80 6.29
CA ALA A 95 18.00 18.79 5.50
C ALA A 95 17.82 19.37 4.09
N ASN A 96 16.64 19.22 3.48
CA ASN A 96 16.44 19.51 2.05
C ASN A 96 15.38 20.59 1.77
N GLY A 97 14.40 20.72 2.65
CA GLY A 97 13.27 21.63 2.55
C GLY A 97 13.64 23.08 2.81
N LYS A 98 12.92 23.98 2.13
CA LYS A 98 13.19 25.43 2.15
C LYS A 98 12.03 26.27 2.68
N ASP A 99 10.83 25.69 2.74
CA ASP A 99 9.65 26.40 3.23
C ASP A 99 9.71 26.53 4.76
N PRO A 100 9.65 27.75 5.33
CA PRO A 100 9.80 27.94 6.77
C PRO A 100 8.64 27.35 7.59
N GLU A 101 7.43 27.29 7.05
CA GLU A 101 6.27 26.73 7.75
C GLU A 101 6.38 25.20 7.83
N ILE A 102 6.77 24.56 6.72
CA ILE A 102 6.95 23.10 6.69
C ILE A 102 8.14 22.66 7.53
N ARG A 103 9.24 23.42 7.54
CA ARG A 103 10.37 23.15 8.44
C ARG A 103 9.97 23.26 9.91
N LYS A 104 9.18 24.27 10.27
CA LYS A 104 8.66 24.41 11.64
C LYS A 104 7.74 23.24 12.01
N LEU A 105 6.93 22.75 11.08
CA LEU A 105 6.15 21.53 11.27
C LEU A 105 7.06 20.32 11.53
N ALA A 106 8.12 20.15 10.75
CA ALA A 106 9.08 19.05 10.92
C ALA A 106 9.79 19.10 12.29
N GLU A 107 10.20 20.27 12.76
CA GLU A 107 10.73 20.46 14.12
C GLU A 107 9.70 20.04 15.20
N GLY A 108 8.44 20.43 15.01
CA GLY A 108 7.35 20.04 15.90
C GLY A 108 7.10 18.52 15.92
N VAL A 109 7.15 17.88 14.74
CA VAL A 109 7.04 16.42 14.61
C VAL A 109 8.15 15.71 15.39
N ILE A 110 9.41 16.17 15.25
CA ILE A 110 10.53 15.57 15.99
C ILE A 110 10.30 15.67 17.49
N ALA A 111 10.02 16.87 18.00
CA ALA A 111 9.86 17.09 19.43
C ALA A 111 8.70 16.28 20.03
N ALA A 112 7.55 16.24 19.35
CA ALA A 112 6.39 15.50 19.82
C ALA A 112 6.65 13.98 19.81
N GLN A 113 7.16 13.46 18.70
CA GLN A 113 7.30 12.01 18.55
C GLN A 113 8.46 11.43 19.35
N GLU A 114 9.53 12.19 19.61
CA GLU A 114 10.56 11.79 20.58
C GLU A 114 9.98 11.65 22.00
N ALA A 115 9.09 12.57 22.39
CA ALA A 115 8.41 12.50 23.69
C ALA A 115 7.47 11.29 23.77
N GLU A 116 6.70 11.01 22.71
CA GLU A 116 5.80 9.86 22.61
C GLU A 116 6.56 8.52 22.60
N ILE A 117 7.68 8.43 21.88
CA ILE A 117 8.58 7.25 21.93
C ILE A 117 9.05 7.02 23.36
N LYS A 118 9.48 8.06 24.06
CA LYS A 118 9.92 7.93 25.46
C LYS A 118 8.78 7.43 26.35
N GLN A 119 7.58 7.99 26.21
CA GLN A 119 6.41 7.55 26.97
C GLN A 119 6.09 6.07 26.73
N MET A 120 6.14 5.64 25.47
CA MET A 120 5.92 4.25 25.05
C MET A 120 6.98 3.29 25.61
N GLN A 121 8.25 3.70 25.58
CA GLN A 121 9.36 2.92 26.16
C GLN A 121 9.24 2.81 27.68
N ASP A 122 8.94 3.92 28.37
CA ASP A 122 8.69 3.92 29.81
C ASP A 122 7.51 3.01 30.17
N TRP A 123 6.45 3.02 29.36
CA TRP A 123 5.29 2.15 29.55
C TRP A 123 5.65 0.67 29.39
N LEU A 124 6.40 0.28 28.35
CA LEU A 124 6.86 -1.10 28.18
C LEU A 124 7.76 -1.57 29.33
N ALA A 125 8.65 -0.69 29.84
CA ALA A 125 9.50 -1.01 30.96
C ALA A 125 8.71 -1.26 32.26
N ALA A 126 7.59 -0.54 32.45
CA ALA A 126 6.69 -0.72 33.58
C ALA A 126 5.73 -1.93 33.41
N HIS A 127 5.53 -2.42 32.19
CA HIS A 127 4.62 -3.51 31.84
C HIS A 127 5.35 -4.64 31.10
N PRO A 128 6.28 -5.35 31.75
CA PRO A 128 7.01 -6.43 31.10
C PRO A 128 6.03 -7.51 30.63
N VAL A 129 6.11 -7.83 29.35
CA VAL A 129 5.38 -8.96 28.76
C VAL A 129 5.85 -10.23 29.44
N LYS A 130 4.92 -10.99 30.02
CA LYS A 130 5.20 -12.28 30.66
C LYS A 130 5.30 -13.41 29.65
#